data_AF-A0A948RI51-F1
#
_entry.id   AF-A0A948RI51-F1
#
_cell.length_a   1.000
_cell.length_b   1.000
_cell.length_c   1.000
_cell.angle_alpha   90.00
_cell.angle_beta   90.00
_cell.angle_gamma   90.00
#
_symmetry.space_group_name_H-M   'P 1'
#
loop_
_entity.id
_entity.type
_entity.pdbx_description
1 polymer ?
#
loop_
_entity_poly.entity_id
_entity_poly.type
_entity_poly.pdbx_seq_one_letter_code
_entity_poly.pdbx_strand_id
1 'polypeptide(L)' 'MLPEQIKNFREVVTLRDGVHVLLRPLIKDDCKRLEELFSPISDEDLRIFRSNVKDAEVVRTWCDNLNYDDALPL' A
#
# COMPACT_ATOMS: atom_id res chain seq x y z
N MET A 1 -12.60 3.14 13.00
CA MET A 1 -13.40 3.64 11.86
C MET A 1 -13.98 2.45 11.13
N LEU A 2 -15.20 2.50 10.58
CA LEU A 2 -15.72 1.38 9.80
C LEU A 2 -14.98 1.29 8.43
N PRO A 3 -14.77 0.10 7.87
CA PRO A 3 -14.05 -0.09 6.59
C PRO A 3 -14.61 0.72 5.42
N GLU A 4 -15.93 0.88 5.37
CA GLU A 4 -16.60 1.72 4.36
C GLU A 4 -16.28 3.21 4.51
N GLN A 5 -16.03 3.68 5.74
CA GLN A 5 -15.63 5.07 5.98
C GLN A 5 -14.18 5.30 5.54
N ILE A 6 -13.34 4.27 5.64
CA ILE A 6 -11.92 4.35 5.27
C ILE A 6 -11.75 4.58 3.79
N LYS A 7 -12.55 3.96 2.92
CA LYS A 7 -12.49 4.16 1.45
C LYS A 7 -12.47 5.63 1.02
N ASN A 8 -13.10 6.51 1.80
CA ASN A 8 -13.20 7.93 1.52
C ASN A 8 -12.27 8.81 2.37
N PHE A 9 -11.52 8.21 3.29
CA PHE A 9 -10.58 8.90 4.15
C PHE A 9 -9.53 9.63 3.32
N ARG A 10 -9.37 10.91 3.63
CA ARG A 10 -8.43 11.82 2.99
C ARG A 10 -7.97 12.82 4.05
N GLU A 11 -6.66 12.86 4.30
CA GLU A 11 -6.07 13.79 5.26
C GLU A 11 -4.80 14.39 4.68
N VAL A 12 -4.65 15.70 4.81
CA VAL A 12 -3.38 16.36 4.47
C VAL A 12 -2.51 16.38 5.73
N VAL A 13 -1.33 15.78 5.63
CA VAL A 13 -0.35 15.73 6.71
C VAL A 13 0.92 16.44 6.29
N THR A 14 1.52 17.17 7.22
CA THR A 14 2.83 17.81 7.03
C THR A 14 3.92 16.88 7.55
N LEU A 15 4.81 16.46 6.67
CA LEU A 15 6.00 15.69 7.02
C LEU A 15 7.01 16.56 7.79
N ARG A 16 8.01 15.95 8.42
CA ARG A 16 9.00 16.65 9.26
C ARG A 16 9.83 17.70 8.51
N ASP A 17 10.00 17.51 7.20
CA ASP A 17 10.69 18.42 6.29
C ASP A 17 9.78 19.54 5.74
N GLY A 18 8.52 19.59 6.17
CA GLY A 18 7.53 20.58 5.74
C GLY A 18 6.75 20.18 4.49
N VAL A 19 7.02 19.02 3.89
CA VAL A 19 6.26 18.56 2.70
C VAL A 19 4.83 18.21 3.11
N HIS A 20 3.85 18.77 2.38
CA HIS A 20 2.45 18.40 2.53
C HIS A 20 2.13 17.18 1.66
N VAL A 21 1.62 16.14 2.28
CA VAL A 21 1.18 14.91 1.59
C VAL A 21 -0.28 14.63 1.86
N LEU A 22 -0.98 14.10 0.86
CA LEU A 22 -2.33 13.59 1.02
C LEU A 22 -2.27 12.10 1.38
N LEU A 23 -2.66 11.77 2.60
CA LEU A 23 -2.90 10.39 3.02
C LEU A 23 -4.30 9.97 2.59
N ARG A 24 -4.36 8.81 1.93
CA ARG A 24 -5.60 8.13 1.55
C ARG A 24 -5.35 6.62 1.53
N PRO A 25 -6.39 5.78 1.62
CA PRO A 25 -6.23 4.34 1.38
C PRO A 25 -5.74 4.08 -0.03
N LEU A 26 -5.01 2.98 -0.17
CA LEU A 26 -4.67 2.41 -1.46
C LEU A 26 -5.95 1.92 -2.16
N ILE A 27 -6.07 2.10 -3.46
CA ILE A 27 -7.16 1.53 -4.27
C ILE A 27 -6.59 0.63 -5.37
N LYS A 28 -7.45 -0.18 -5.99
CA LYS A 28 -7.06 -1.10 -7.08
C LYS A 28 -6.28 -0.41 -8.21
N ASP A 29 -6.65 0.83 -8.55
CA ASP A 29 -5.98 1.61 -9.61
C ASP A 29 -4.53 1.99 -9.28
N ASP A 30 -4.12 1.90 -8.01
CA ASP A 30 -2.74 2.17 -7.60
C ASP A 30 -1.81 0.97 -7.78
N CYS A 31 -2.33 -0.20 -8.18
CA CYS A 31 -1.56 -1.44 -8.12
C CYS A 31 -0.24 -1.38 -8.90
N LYS A 32 -0.25 -0.75 -10.08
CA LYS A 32 0.97 -0.54 -10.86
C LYS A 32 2.01 0.29 -10.13
N ARG A 33 1.60 1.34 -9.40
CA ARG A 33 2.50 2.17 -8.60
C ARG A 33 3.06 1.39 -7.40
N LEU A 34 2.28 0.46 -6.87
CA LEU A 34 2.72 -0.43 -5.80
C LEU A 34 3.77 -1.44 -6.30
N GLU A 35 3.59 -2.00 -7.50
CA GLU A 35 4.61 -2.82 -8.15
C GLU A 35 5.91 -2.02 -8.36
N GLU A 36 5.80 -0.80 -8.89
CA GLU A 36 6.93 0.11 -9.09
C GLU A 36 7.65 0.45 -7.77
N LEU A 37 6.90 0.60 -6.67
CA LEU A 37 7.46 0.82 -5.32
C LEU A 37 8.32 -0.35 -4.85
N PHE A 38 7.92 -1.60 -5.16
CA PHE A 38 8.66 -2.81 -4.76
C PHE A 38 9.75 -3.21 -5.74
N SER A 39 9.73 -2.72 -6.98
CA SER A 39 10.73 -3.03 -8.00
C SER A 39 12.20 -2.84 -7.58
N PRO A 40 12.60 -1.80 -6.81
CA PRO A 40 14.01 -1.60 -6.43
C PRO A 40 14.47 -2.47 -5.25
N ILE A 41 13.59 -3.30 -4.65
CA ILE A 41 13.95 -4.15 -3.52
C ILE A 41 15.03 -5.16 -3.91
N SER A 42 16.08 -5.22 -3.10
CA SER A 42 17.16 -6.18 -3.26
C SER A 42 16.69 -7.60 -2.92
N ASP A 43 17.33 -8.62 -3.47
CA ASP A 43 17.03 -10.02 -3.12
C ASP A 43 17.36 -10.35 -1.66
N GLU A 44 18.20 -9.52 -1.02
CA GLU A 44 18.48 -9.60 0.42
C GLU A 44 17.31 -9.11 1.26
N ASP A 45 16.81 -7.90 0.97
CA ASP A 45 15.68 -7.32 1.68
C ASP A 45 14.41 -8.14 1.46
N LEU A 46 14.23 -8.72 0.27
CA LEU A 46 13.10 -9.58 -0.07
C LEU A 46 12.93 -10.74 0.92
N ARG A 47 14.01 -11.25 1.51
CA ARG A 47 13.97 -12.35 2.50
C ARG A 47 13.23 -11.97 3.80
N ILE A 48 13.07 -10.68 4.07
CA ILE A 48 12.38 -10.17 5.27
C ILE A 48 10.86 -10.06 5.03
N PHE A 49 10.43 -10.00 3.76
CA PHE A 49 9.01 -9.91 3.42
C PHE A 49 8.30 -11.25 3.66
N ARG A 50 7.03 -11.17 4.07
CA ARG A 50 6.16 -12.35 4.24
C ARG A 50 5.74 -12.98 2.90
N SER A 51 5.88 -12.25 1.81
CA SER A 51 5.49 -12.66 0.46
C SER A 51 6.49 -12.13 -0.54
N ASN A 52 6.62 -12.79 -1.69
CA ASN A 52 7.49 -12.33 -2.76
C ASN A 52 6.90 -11.09 -3.44
N VAL A 53 7.19 -9.90 -2.92
CA VAL A 53 6.68 -8.62 -3.44
C VAL A 53 7.27 -8.20 -4.79
N LYS A 54 8.32 -8.90 -5.28
CA LYS A 54 8.86 -8.70 -6.64
C LYS A 54 8.09 -9.49 -7.70
N ASP A 55 7.24 -10.44 -7.28
CA ASP A 55 6.33 -11.11 -8.18
C ASP A 55 5.09 -10.23 -8.42
N ALA A 56 4.95 -9.73 -9.64
CA ALA A 56 3.82 -8.89 -10.02
C ALA A 56 2.47 -9.60 -9.88
N GLU A 57 2.41 -10.92 -9.95
CA GLU A 57 1.16 -11.67 -9.70
C GLU A 57 0.75 -11.61 -8.23
N VAL A 58 1.71 -11.70 -7.30
CA VAL A 58 1.47 -11.56 -5.86
C VAL A 58 0.89 -10.18 -5.55
N VAL A 59 1.50 -9.12 -6.08
CA VAL A 59 1.04 -7.74 -5.87
C VAL A 59 -0.35 -7.52 -6.47
N ARG A 60 -0.58 -7.96 -7.72
CA ARG A 60 -1.90 -7.86 -8.37
C ARG A 60 -3.00 -8.59 -7.61
N THR A 61 -2.73 -9.83 -7.20
CA THR A 61 -3.69 -10.63 -6.42
C THR A 61 -4.06 -9.94 -5.12
N TRP A 62 -3.09 -9.32 -4.44
CA TRP A 62 -3.36 -8.56 -3.23
C TRP A 62 -4.19 -7.29 -3.50
N CYS A 63 -3.89 -6.52 -4.56
CA CYS A 63 -4.69 -5.36 -4.96
C CYS A 63 -6.13 -5.72 -5.34
N ASP A 64 -6.32 -6.86 -6.03
CA ASP A 64 -7.63 -7.33 -6.46
C ASP A 64 -8.51 -7.79 -5.30
N ASN A 65 -7.88 -8.25 -4.21
CA ASN A 65 -8.56 -8.75 -3.00
C ASN A 65 -8.30 -7.84 -1.80
N LEU A 66 -8.15 -6.52 -2.03
CA LEU A 66 -7.80 -5.58 -0.98
C LEU A 66 -8.86 -5.57 0.13
N ASN A 67 -8.46 -6.07 1.31
CA ASN A 67 -9.29 -6.08 2.51
C ASN A 67 -8.71 -5.13 3.57
N TYR A 68 -9.43 -4.05 3.85
CA TYR A 68 -8.98 -3.07 4.85
C TYR A 68 -9.07 -3.58 6.28
N ASP A 69 -9.96 -4.55 6.57
CA ASP A 69 -10.07 -5.17 7.90
C ASP A 69 -8.80 -5.94 8.28
N ASP A 70 -8.11 -6.51 7.29
CA ASP A 70 -6.86 -7.25 7.50
C ASP A 70 -5.63 -6.35 7.37
N ALA A 71 -5.69 -5.35 6.49
CA ALA A 71 -4.53 -4.53 6.13
C ALA A 71 -4.26 -3.38 7.11
N LEU A 72 -5.27 -2.92 7.86
CA LEU A 72 -5.17 -1.77 8.75
C LEU A 72 -5.48 -2.18 10.20
N PRO A 73 -4.64 -1.80 11.19
CA PRO A 73 -4.89 -2.09 12.60
C PRO A 73 -5.90 -1.09 13.19
N LEU A 74 -7.18 -1.30 12.92
CA LEU A 74 -8.29 -0.36 13.23
C LEU A 74 -9.07 -0.71 14.50
#